data_AF-A0A7S0ZS00-F1
#
_entry.id   AF-A0A7S0ZS00-F1
#
_cell.length_a   1.000
_cell.length_b   1.000
_cell.length_c   1.000
_cell.angle_alpha   90.00
_cell.angle_beta   90.00
_cell.angle_gamma   90.00
#
_symmetry.space_group_name_H-M   'P 1'
#
loop_
_entity.id
_entity.type
_entity.pdbx_description
1 polymer ?
#
loop_
_entity_poly.entity_id
_entity_poly.type
_entity_poly.pdbx_seq_one_letter_code
_entity_poly.pdbx_strand_id
1 'polypeptide(L)'
;RLSVVRMVKVVRITRLARWVRLPFFRDLFTMINGVVGGTRTLLWSFVIIMIPVYAVALFCRETIGRETETPFQTNPFGTIYLSVFTLFRCMVPGECADDAGRPIFVLLTDSHGWWWAALFCVTNFCIAFGLGNVVTGMYVESTMAASKTNDLVLRKQRLQDRERLARKLTELFILLYGLHPDSGVPHEAQESLYRLDMYFDALRARQMLISRRLWEFFLTDKRVDTLLDDLDVST
;
A
#
# COMPACT_ATOMS: atom_id res chain seq x y z
N ARG A 1 -16.00 37.66 28.44
CA ARG A 1 -14.63 37.95 27.92
C ARG A 1 -13.84 36.68 27.50
N LEU A 2 -14.19 35.47 27.95
CA LEU A 2 -13.52 34.21 27.57
C LEU A 2 -13.82 33.71 26.13
N SER A 3 -14.98 34.03 25.53
CA SER A 3 -15.32 33.57 24.17
C SER A 3 -14.46 34.17 23.06
N VAL A 4 -14.02 35.42 23.22
CA VAL A 4 -13.24 36.14 22.20
C VAL A 4 -11.82 35.56 22.07
N VAL A 5 -11.20 35.16 23.19
CA VAL A 5 -9.86 34.55 23.19
C VAL A 5 -9.86 33.16 22.53
N ARG A 6 -10.93 32.37 22.71
CA ARG A 6 -11.11 31.10 22.00
C ARG A 6 -11.31 31.31 20.49
N MET A 7 -12.12 32.29 20.09
CA MET A 7 -12.35 32.60 18.67
C MET A 7 -11.07 33.05 17.94
N VAL A 8 -10.24 33.88 18.55
CA VAL A 8 -8.96 34.32 17.94
C VAL A 8 -8.00 33.14 17.75
N LYS A 9 -7.96 32.18 18.68
CA LYS A 9 -7.19 30.94 18.52
C LYS A 9 -7.69 30.09 17.36
N VAL A 10 -9.02 29.96 17.19
CA VAL A 10 -9.63 29.23 16.08
C VAL A 10 -9.30 29.86 14.73
N VAL A 11 -9.34 31.20 14.63
CA VAL A 11 -8.98 31.93 13.39
C VAL A 11 -7.51 31.71 13.01
N ARG A 12 -6.58 31.65 13.99
CA ARG A 12 -5.18 31.29 13.74
C ARG A 12 -5.03 29.85 13.22
N ILE A 13 -5.77 28.91 13.81
CA ILE A 13 -5.78 27.50 13.37
C ILE A 13 -6.39 27.36 11.97
N THR A 14 -7.42 28.14 11.62
CA THR A 14 -7.99 28.11 10.26
C THR A 14 -7.04 28.69 9.21
N ARG A 15 -6.20 29.67 9.58
CA ARG A 15 -5.12 30.13 8.71
C ARG A 15 -4.11 29.02 8.45
N LEU A 16 -3.68 28.28 9.48
CA LEU A 16 -2.80 27.10 9.34
C LEU A 16 -3.44 25.98 8.52
N ALA A 17 -4.74 25.72 8.70
CA ALA A 17 -5.49 24.75 7.91
C ALA A 17 -5.59 25.13 6.41
N ARG A 18 -5.39 26.41 6.07
CA ARG A 18 -5.31 26.85 4.68
C ARG A 18 -4.01 26.40 4.00
N TRP A 19 -2.95 26.21 4.78
CA TRP A 19 -1.65 25.72 4.30
C TRP A 19 -1.71 24.22 3.97
N VAL A 20 -2.59 23.46 4.63
CA VAL A 20 -2.89 22.05 4.29
C VAL A 20 -3.40 21.88 2.85
N ARG A 21 -3.92 22.94 2.22
CA ARG A 21 -4.34 22.92 0.80
C ARG A 21 -3.22 23.25 -0.18
N LEU A 22 -2.03 23.63 0.28
CA LEU A 22 -0.89 23.83 -0.60
C LEU A 22 -0.51 22.46 -1.23
N PRO A 23 -0.06 22.45 -2.50
CA PRO A 23 0.25 21.21 -3.21
C PRO A 23 1.25 20.32 -2.44
N PHE A 24 2.22 20.91 -1.74
CA PHE A 24 3.16 20.22 -0.86
C PHE A 24 2.48 19.36 0.23
N PHE A 25 1.42 19.88 0.86
CA PHE A 25 0.69 19.13 1.89
C PHE A 25 -0.19 18.04 1.28
N ARG A 26 -0.64 18.19 0.03
CA ARG A 26 -1.40 17.15 -0.67
C ARG A 26 -0.56 15.89 -0.88
N ASP A 27 0.70 16.06 -1.26
CA ASP A 27 1.65 14.95 -1.42
C ASP A 27 1.96 14.31 -0.05
N LEU A 28 2.17 15.14 0.98
CA LEU A 28 2.33 14.69 2.37
C LEU A 28 1.11 13.90 2.86
N PHE A 29 -0.11 14.38 2.60
CA PHE A 29 -1.35 13.69 2.98
C PHE A 29 -1.53 12.38 2.22
N THR A 30 -1.11 12.31 0.96
CA THR A 30 -1.14 11.07 0.17
C THR A 30 -0.18 10.04 0.75
N MET A 31 1.04 10.46 1.15
CA MET A 31 1.99 9.59 1.87
C MET A 31 1.45 9.17 3.25
N ILE A 32 0.89 10.09 4.04
CA ILE A 32 0.32 9.79 5.36
C ILE A 32 -0.86 8.82 5.23
N ASN A 33 -1.76 9.02 4.27
CA ASN A 33 -2.86 8.08 4.02
C ASN A 33 -2.34 6.68 3.65
N GLY A 34 -1.20 6.59 2.96
CA GLY A 34 -0.49 5.33 2.72
C GLY A 34 0.01 4.67 4.02
N VAL A 35 0.60 5.45 4.93
CA VAL A 35 1.06 4.97 6.25
C VAL A 35 -0.12 4.56 7.14
N VAL A 36 -1.20 5.34 7.13
CA VAL A 36 -2.44 5.05 7.88
C VAL A 36 -3.08 3.74 7.42
N GLY A 37 -2.90 3.34 6.16
CA GLY A 37 -3.30 2.01 5.68
C GLY A 37 -2.68 0.85 6.47
N GLY A 38 -1.47 1.02 7.02
CA GLY A 38 -0.75 0.03 7.82
C GLY A 38 -0.91 0.18 9.34
N THR A 39 -1.58 1.21 9.86
CA THR A 39 -1.61 1.47 11.32
C THR A 39 -2.29 0.36 12.10
N ARG A 40 -3.25 -0.35 11.50
CA ARG A 40 -3.92 -1.47 12.16
C ARG A 40 -2.95 -2.61 12.44
N THR A 41 -2.13 -3.00 11.46
CA THR A 41 -1.17 -4.10 11.62
C THR A 41 -0.07 -3.71 12.60
N LEU A 42 0.42 -2.47 12.52
CA LEU A 42 1.36 -1.92 13.50
C LEU A 42 0.82 -1.93 14.93
N LEU A 43 -0.44 -1.56 15.12
CA LEU A 43 -1.06 -1.53 16.45
C LEU A 43 -1.14 -2.93 17.06
N TRP A 44 -1.54 -3.94 16.28
CA TRP A 44 -1.56 -5.33 16.75
C TRP A 44 -0.17 -5.88 17.05
N SER A 45 0.81 -5.56 16.21
CA SER A 45 2.20 -5.95 16.46
C SER A 45 2.78 -5.29 17.71
N PHE A 46 2.47 -4.01 17.94
CA PHE A 46 2.86 -3.31 19.17
C PHE A 46 2.24 -3.97 20.40
N VAL A 47 0.96 -4.33 20.34
CA VAL A 47 0.28 -5.07 21.42
C VAL A 47 0.99 -6.40 21.71
N ILE A 48 1.35 -7.16 20.68
CA ILE A 48 2.08 -8.44 20.85
C ILE A 48 3.44 -8.23 21.51
N ILE A 49 4.18 -7.18 21.14
CA ILE A 49 5.47 -6.84 21.75
C ILE A 49 5.30 -6.39 23.21
N MET A 50 4.21 -5.69 23.55
CA MET A 50 3.99 -5.21 24.91
C MET A 50 3.67 -6.33 25.91
N ILE A 51 3.21 -7.50 25.47
CA ILE A 51 2.93 -8.65 26.36
C ILE A 51 4.18 -9.13 27.11
N PRO A 52 5.30 -9.50 26.45
CA PRO A 52 6.51 -9.92 27.17
C PRO A 52 7.12 -8.78 28.00
N VAL A 53 7.01 -7.52 27.54
CA VAL A 53 7.44 -6.34 28.32
C VAL A 53 6.67 -6.24 29.63
N TYR A 54 5.35 -6.39 29.56
CA TYR A 54 4.49 -6.36 30.73
C TYR A 54 4.79 -7.51 31.70
N ALA A 55 5.07 -8.71 31.18
CA ALA A 55 5.44 -9.85 32.02
C ALA A 55 6.75 -9.59 32.80
N VAL A 56 7.79 -9.07 32.14
CA VAL A 56 9.05 -8.71 32.80
C VAL A 56 8.87 -7.53 33.76
N ALA A 57 8.04 -6.55 33.40
CA ALA A 57 7.72 -5.40 34.25
C ALA A 57 7.02 -5.81 35.54
N LEU A 58 6.06 -6.73 35.43
CA LEU A 58 5.38 -7.30 36.58
C LEU A 58 6.37 -8.08 37.45
N PHE A 59 7.24 -8.88 36.84
CA PHE A 59 8.28 -9.60 37.57
C PHE A 59 9.22 -8.66 38.34
N CYS A 60 9.75 -7.61 37.71
CA CYS A 60 10.60 -6.62 38.37
C CYS A 60 9.87 -5.87 39.50
N ARG A 61 8.59 -5.55 39.31
CA ARG A 61 7.76 -4.92 40.35
C ARG A 61 7.60 -5.83 41.57
N GLU A 62 7.27 -7.09 41.35
CA GLU A 62 6.98 -8.03 42.42
C GLU A 62 8.21 -8.40 43.25
N THR A 63 9.38 -8.43 42.61
CA THR A 63 10.66 -8.77 43.23
C THR A 63 11.34 -7.58 43.89
N ILE A 64 11.48 -6.46 43.19
CA ILE A 64 12.30 -5.31 43.62
C ILE A 64 11.42 -4.10 43.98
N GLY A 65 10.29 -3.93 43.29
CA GLY A 65 9.42 -2.77 43.46
C GLY A 65 8.72 -2.68 44.83
N ARG A 66 8.61 -3.79 45.56
CA ARG A 66 7.98 -3.86 46.90
C ARG A 66 8.95 -3.56 48.04
N GLU A 67 10.25 -3.59 47.79
CA GLU A 67 11.27 -3.32 48.81
C GLU A 67 11.33 -1.82 49.12
N THR A 68 11.50 -1.49 50.40
CA THR A 68 11.63 -0.10 50.88
C THR A 68 13.07 0.42 50.73
N GLU A 69 14.05 -0.48 50.69
CA GLU A 69 15.46 -0.16 50.48
C GLU A 69 15.88 -0.55 49.06
N THR A 70 15.44 0.22 48.07
CA THR A 70 15.96 0.06 46.71
C THR A 70 17.27 0.80 46.55
N PRO A 71 18.23 0.31 45.76
CA PRO A 71 19.49 1.02 45.50
C PRO A 71 19.29 2.29 44.62
N PHE A 72 18.06 2.49 44.11
CA PHE A 72 17.63 3.62 43.29
C PHE A 72 17.23 4.84 44.14
N GLN A 73 17.42 6.06 43.63
CA GLN A 73 17.01 7.27 44.33
C GLN A 73 15.49 7.44 44.33
N THR A 74 14.86 7.15 43.19
CA THR A 74 13.42 6.99 43.05
C THR A 74 13.16 5.53 42.74
N ASN A 75 12.00 4.96 43.10
CA ASN A 75 11.72 3.53 42.86
C ASN A 75 11.15 3.35 41.43
N PRO A 76 11.96 3.00 40.40
CA PRO A 76 11.48 2.86 39.03
C PRO A 76 10.52 1.68 38.83
N PHE A 77 10.44 0.78 39.81
CA PHE A 77 9.60 -0.41 39.77
C PHE A 77 8.44 -0.39 40.78
N GLY A 78 8.18 0.76 41.44
CA GLY A 78 7.21 0.84 42.54
C GLY A 78 5.76 0.62 42.11
N THR A 79 5.39 1.08 40.92
CA THR A 79 4.07 0.80 40.32
C THR A 79 4.23 0.06 39.00
N ILE A 80 3.21 -0.70 38.61
CA ILE A 80 3.24 -1.47 37.35
C ILE A 80 3.45 -0.56 36.14
N TYR A 81 2.86 0.64 36.14
CA TYR A 81 3.00 1.61 35.07
C TYR A 81 4.43 2.16 34.97
N LEU A 82 5.05 2.44 36.11
CA LEU A 82 6.46 2.86 36.17
C LEU A 82 7.39 1.73 35.71
N SER A 83 7.15 0.49 36.14
CA SER A 83 7.94 -0.67 35.71
C SER A 83 7.90 -0.88 34.20
N VAL A 84 6.70 -0.81 33.60
CA VAL A 84 6.51 -0.92 32.15
C VAL A 84 7.18 0.23 31.42
N PHE A 85 7.04 1.47 31.93
CA PHE A 85 7.66 2.65 31.34
C PHE A 85 9.19 2.58 31.39
N THR A 86 9.77 2.21 32.54
CA THR A 86 11.22 2.04 32.72
C THR A 86 11.77 0.98 31.77
N LEU A 87 11.12 -0.18 31.67
CA LEU A 87 11.53 -1.25 30.75
C LEU A 87 11.43 -0.80 29.29
N PHE A 88 10.34 -0.15 28.91
CA PHE A 88 10.18 0.39 27.56
C PHE A 88 11.28 1.41 27.21
N ARG A 89 11.60 2.32 28.13
CA ARG A 89 12.69 3.31 27.99
C ARG A 89 14.05 2.67 27.81
N CYS A 90 14.24 1.52 28.44
CA CYS A 90 15.44 0.70 28.39
C CYS A 90 15.58 -0.15 27.11
N MET A 91 14.47 -0.48 26.46
CA MET A 91 14.42 -1.35 25.27
C MET A 91 14.58 -0.57 23.97
N VAL A 92 13.98 0.61 23.89
CA VAL A 92 14.21 1.53 22.78
C VAL A 92 15.63 2.08 22.93
N PRO A 93 16.47 2.10 21.88
CA PRO A 93 17.84 2.62 21.97
C PRO A 93 17.79 4.03 22.56
N GLY A 94 18.16 4.08 23.83
CA GLY A 94 17.70 5.09 24.77
C GLY A 94 18.38 4.85 26.10
N GLU A 95 18.02 5.66 27.08
CA GLU A 95 18.75 5.74 28.33
C GLU A 95 18.19 4.73 29.35
N CYS A 96 19.02 3.79 29.78
CA CYS A 96 18.72 2.86 30.88
C CYS A 96 19.21 3.38 32.24
N ALA A 97 18.89 4.63 32.55
CA ALA A 97 19.38 5.30 33.75
C ALA A 97 18.28 5.64 34.76
N ASP A 98 18.63 5.65 36.04
CA ASP A 98 17.86 6.26 37.13
C ASP A 98 17.90 7.80 36.99
N ASP A 99 17.10 8.52 37.78
CA ASP A 99 17.04 10.01 37.77
C ASP A 99 18.41 10.65 38.05
N ALA A 100 19.30 9.91 38.73
CA ALA A 100 20.68 10.30 39.01
C ALA A 100 21.68 9.95 37.88
N GLY A 101 21.22 9.46 36.72
CA GLY A 101 22.07 9.04 35.62
C GLY A 101 22.77 7.68 35.82
N ARG A 102 22.42 6.94 36.88
CA ARG A 102 23.04 5.64 37.21
C ARG A 102 22.39 4.51 36.41
N PRO A 103 23.17 3.58 35.83
CA PRO A 103 22.61 2.48 35.05
C PRO A 103 21.78 1.51 35.91
N ILE A 104 20.49 1.39 35.59
CA ILE A 104 19.52 0.64 36.42
C ILE A 104 19.90 -0.83 36.55
N PHE A 105 20.13 -1.50 35.42
CA PHE A 105 20.40 -2.94 35.39
C PHE A 105 21.79 -3.32 35.90
N VAL A 106 22.76 -2.42 35.84
CA VAL A 106 24.09 -2.65 36.44
C VAL A 106 23.97 -2.65 37.96
N LEU A 107 23.26 -1.66 38.52
CA LEU A 107 23.01 -1.59 39.96
C LEU A 107 22.20 -2.78 40.48
N LEU A 108 21.28 -3.27 39.66
CA LEU A 108 20.50 -4.48 39.94
C LEU A 108 21.38 -5.74 39.91
N THR A 109 22.34 -5.79 38.99
CA THR A 109 23.30 -6.89 38.88
C THR A 109 24.26 -6.92 40.08
N ASP A 110 24.72 -5.76 40.53
CA ASP A 110 25.63 -5.66 41.68
C ASP A 110 24.94 -6.05 43.00
N SER A 111 23.65 -5.71 43.15
CA SER A 111 22.89 -5.99 44.38
C SER A 111 22.28 -7.39 44.44
N HIS A 112 21.75 -7.90 43.32
CA HIS A 112 20.97 -9.14 43.28
C HIS A 112 21.62 -10.26 42.44
N GLY A 113 22.79 -10.02 41.85
CA GLY A 113 23.60 -11.00 41.14
C GLY A 113 23.41 -11.01 39.61
N TRP A 114 24.27 -11.78 38.94
CA TRP A 114 24.42 -11.82 37.48
C TRP A 114 23.18 -12.26 36.70
N TRP A 115 22.25 -12.99 37.32
CA TRP A 115 21.02 -13.46 36.67
C TRP A 115 20.14 -12.30 36.17
N TRP A 116 20.16 -11.15 36.85
CA TRP A 116 19.45 -9.95 36.41
C TRP A 116 20.00 -9.38 35.10
N ALA A 117 21.32 -9.41 34.92
CA ALA A 117 21.95 -9.06 33.64
C ALA A 117 21.52 -10.02 32.54
N ALA A 118 21.47 -11.33 32.82
CA ALA A 118 21.03 -12.33 31.84
C ALA A 118 19.56 -12.12 31.44
N LEU A 119 18.66 -11.91 32.41
CA LEU A 119 17.25 -11.61 32.16
C LEU A 119 17.08 -10.37 31.28
N PHE A 120 17.81 -9.29 31.60
CA PHE A 120 17.79 -8.05 30.82
C PHE A 120 18.30 -8.26 29.39
N CYS A 121 19.45 -8.92 29.21
CA CYS A 121 20.04 -9.19 27.90
C CYS A 121 19.11 -10.03 27.02
N VAL A 122 18.53 -11.11 27.56
CA VAL A 122 17.58 -11.96 26.83
C VAL A 122 16.33 -11.17 26.43
N THR A 123 15.76 -10.41 27.36
CA THR A 123 14.57 -9.59 27.10
C THR A 123 14.85 -8.54 26.02
N ASN A 124 15.99 -7.85 26.12
CA ASN A 124 16.40 -6.84 25.15
C ASN A 124 16.65 -7.45 23.77
N PHE A 125 17.29 -8.62 23.70
CA PHE A 125 17.48 -9.35 22.45
C PHE A 125 16.13 -9.75 21.82
N CYS A 126 15.24 -10.40 22.59
CA CYS A 126 13.93 -10.81 22.11
C CYS A 126 13.13 -9.63 21.53
N ILE A 127 13.21 -8.46 22.16
CA ILE A 127 12.47 -7.27 21.74
C ILE A 127 13.13 -6.58 20.55
N ALA A 128 14.46 -6.48 20.51
CA ALA A 128 15.17 -5.91 19.37
C ALA A 128 14.88 -6.71 18.07
N PHE A 129 14.96 -8.04 18.16
CA PHE A 129 14.61 -8.93 17.04
C PHE A 129 13.11 -8.93 16.76
N GLY A 130 12.27 -8.92 17.81
CA GLY A 130 10.80 -8.87 17.67
C GLY A 130 10.33 -7.59 16.96
N LEU A 131 10.81 -6.43 17.38
CA LEU A 131 10.50 -5.14 16.77
C LEU A 131 11.06 -5.05 15.35
N GLY A 132 12.30 -5.49 15.12
CA GLY A 132 12.89 -5.53 13.78
C GLY A 132 12.09 -6.41 12.81
N ASN A 133 11.62 -7.57 13.26
CA ASN A 133 10.79 -8.46 12.46
C ASN A 133 9.40 -7.87 12.16
N VAL A 134 8.80 -7.15 13.11
CA VAL A 134 7.54 -6.42 12.89
C VAL A 134 7.72 -5.31 11.86
N VAL A 135 8.78 -4.51 11.99
CA VAL A 135 9.10 -3.43 11.04
C VAL A 135 9.37 -4.01 9.65
N THR A 136 10.08 -5.12 9.56
CA THR A 136 10.31 -5.79 8.27
C THR A 136 8.99 -6.32 7.69
N GLY A 137 8.13 -6.91 8.52
CA GLY A 137 6.80 -7.38 8.12
C GLY A 137 5.91 -6.27 7.55
N MET A 138 5.86 -5.09 8.17
CA MET A 138 5.10 -3.95 7.65
C MET A 138 5.64 -3.45 6.30
N TYR A 139 6.96 -3.42 6.11
CA TYR A 139 7.56 -3.01 4.83
C TYR A 139 7.20 -4.01 3.72
N VAL A 140 7.27 -5.30 4.02
CA VAL A 140 6.85 -6.35 3.08
C VAL A 140 5.35 -6.22 2.74
N GLU A 141 4.49 -6.01 3.73
CA GLU A 141 3.05 -5.83 3.53
C GLU A 141 2.75 -4.62 2.64
N SER A 142 3.42 -3.48 2.87
CA SER A 142 3.27 -2.28 2.04
C SER A 142 3.73 -2.52 0.59
N THR A 143 4.82 -3.27 0.41
CA THR A 143 5.34 -3.63 -0.92
C THR A 143 4.38 -4.56 -1.66
N MET A 144 3.81 -5.55 -0.96
CA MET A 144 2.81 -6.46 -1.51
C MET A 144 1.47 -5.75 -1.81
N ALA A 145 1.08 -4.75 -1.03
CA ALA A 145 -0.10 -3.94 -1.32
C ALA A 145 0.08 -3.10 -2.60
N ALA A 146 1.28 -2.54 -2.80
CA ALA A 146 1.64 -1.85 -4.03
C ALA A 146 1.63 -2.80 -5.24
N SER A 147 2.15 -4.03 -5.10
CA SER A 147 2.14 -5.01 -6.19
C SER A 147 0.72 -5.40 -6.61
N LYS A 148 -0.20 -5.63 -5.65
CA LYS A 148 -1.61 -5.93 -5.94
C LYS A 148 -2.30 -4.81 -6.72
N THR A 149 -1.96 -3.55 -6.43
CA THR A 149 -2.52 -2.40 -7.15
C THR A 149 -2.02 -2.38 -8.59
N ASN A 150 -0.72 -2.64 -8.81
CA ASN A 150 -0.14 -2.74 -10.14
C ASN A 150 -0.76 -3.89 -10.95
N ASP A 151 -1.01 -5.05 -10.33
CA ASP A 151 -1.66 -6.19 -10.99
C ASP A 151 -3.07 -5.87 -11.48
N LEU A 152 -3.86 -5.11 -10.70
CA LEU A 152 -5.20 -4.68 -11.10
C LEU A 152 -5.15 -3.72 -12.30
N VAL A 153 -4.21 -2.78 -12.30
CA VAL A 153 -4.00 -1.84 -13.42
C VAL A 153 -3.59 -2.60 -14.69
N LEU A 154 -2.60 -3.50 -14.58
CA LEU A 154 -2.16 -4.35 -15.69
C LEU A 154 -3.28 -5.23 -16.24
N ARG A 155 -4.11 -5.81 -15.35
CA ARG A 155 -5.25 -6.62 -15.78
C ARG A 155 -6.30 -5.79 -16.51
N LYS A 156 -6.56 -4.57 -16.07
CA LYS A 156 -7.48 -3.64 -16.74
C LYS A 156 -6.96 -3.23 -18.12
N GLN A 157 -5.66 -2.94 -18.24
CA GLN A 157 -5.02 -2.64 -19.52
C GLN A 157 -5.16 -3.82 -20.49
N ARG A 158 -4.84 -5.05 -20.06
CA ARG A 158 -4.99 -6.25 -20.91
C ARG A 158 -6.43 -6.48 -21.40
N LEU A 159 -7.44 -6.20 -20.55
CA LEU A 159 -8.84 -6.29 -20.95
C LEU A 159 -9.20 -5.21 -21.98
N GLN A 160 -8.75 -3.97 -21.76
CA GLN A 160 -8.95 -2.87 -22.70
C GLN A 160 -8.28 -3.14 -24.04
N ASP A 161 -7.08 -3.74 -24.04
CA ASP A 161 -6.37 -4.12 -25.26
C ASP A 161 -7.14 -5.20 -26.03
N ARG A 162 -7.68 -6.21 -25.35
CA ARG A 162 -8.53 -7.24 -25.98
C ARG A 162 -9.83 -6.68 -26.54
N GLU A 163 -10.51 -5.80 -25.82
CA GLU A 163 -11.74 -5.15 -26.30
C GLU A 163 -11.46 -4.19 -27.47
N ARG A 164 -10.33 -3.47 -27.43
CA ARG A 164 -9.88 -2.63 -28.54
C ARG A 164 -9.59 -3.48 -29.77
N LEU A 165 -8.82 -4.56 -29.60
CA LEU A 165 -8.48 -5.52 -30.65
C LEU A 165 -9.74 -6.11 -31.28
N ALA A 166 -10.67 -6.63 -30.46
CA ALA A 166 -11.91 -7.22 -30.94
C ALA A 166 -12.74 -6.22 -31.76
N ARG A 167 -12.90 -4.98 -31.26
CA ARG A 167 -13.64 -3.93 -31.99
C ARG A 167 -12.99 -3.59 -33.33
N LYS A 168 -11.67 -3.39 -33.36
CA LYS A 168 -10.93 -3.05 -34.58
C LYS A 168 -10.93 -4.18 -35.60
N LEU A 169 -10.79 -5.44 -35.15
CA LEU A 169 -10.94 -6.60 -36.02
C LEU A 169 -12.35 -6.70 -36.60
N THR A 170 -13.39 -6.50 -35.78
CA THR A 170 -14.78 -6.50 -36.26
C THR A 170 -15.02 -5.39 -37.29
N GLU A 171 -14.51 -4.18 -37.05
CA GLU A 171 -14.59 -3.05 -37.98
C GLU A 171 -13.90 -3.37 -39.31
N LEU A 172 -12.72 -3.99 -39.26
CA LEU A 172 -11.99 -4.46 -40.44
C LEU A 172 -12.77 -5.54 -41.20
N PHE A 173 -13.32 -6.55 -40.50
CA PHE A 173 -14.09 -7.62 -41.14
C PHE A 173 -15.35 -7.11 -41.82
N ILE A 174 -16.07 -6.17 -41.21
CA ILE A 174 -17.25 -5.52 -41.81
C ILE A 174 -16.86 -4.74 -43.05
N LEU A 175 -15.74 -3.98 -42.99
CA LEU A 175 -15.24 -3.22 -44.13
C LEU A 175 -14.85 -4.13 -45.30
N LEU A 176 -14.11 -5.21 -45.03
CA LEU A 176 -13.72 -6.20 -46.03
C LEU A 176 -14.93 -6.89 -46.65
N TYR A 177 -15.94 -7.23 -45.85
CA TYR A 177 -17.17 -7.85 -46.34
C TYR A 177 -17.94 -6.91 -47.26
N GLY A 178 -18.11 -5.64 -46.88
CA GLY A 178 -18.80 -4.63 -47.70
C GLY A 178 -18.06 -4.29 -49.01
N LEU A 179 -16.74 -4.48 -49.07
CA LEU A 179 -15.94 -4.32 -50.29
C LEU A 179 -15.95 -5.58 -51.19
N HIS A 180 -16.51 -6.70 -50.71
CA HIS A 180 -16.51 -7.93 -51.49
C HIS A 180 -17.50 -7.85 -52.67
N PRO A 181 -17.09 -8.26 -53.89
CA PRO A 181 -17.95 -8.23 -55.08
C PRO A 181 -19.24 -9.05 -54.93
N ASP A 182 -19.16 -10.20 -54.26
CA ASP A 182 -20.30 -11.11 -54.04
C ASP A 182 -21.15 -10.77 -52.80
N SER A 183 -20.86 -9.67 -52.09
CA SER A 183 -21.61 -9.28 -50.90
C SER A 183 -23.05 -8.86 -51.20
N GLY A 184 -23.32 -8.41 -52.42
CA GLY A 184 -24.65 -7.92 -52.83
C GLY A 184 -25.08 -6.63 -52.11
N VAL A 185 -24.18 -5.96 -51.39
CA VAL A 185 -24.44 -4.71 -50.66
C VAL A 185 -24.32 -3.52 -51.62
N PRO A 186 -25.36 -2.69 -51.80
CA PRO A 186 -25.28 -1.49 -52.63
C PRO A 186 -24.28 -0.48 -52.03
N HIS A 187 -23.43 0.13 -52.88
CA HIS A 187 -22.43 1.13 -52.47
C HIS A 187 -23.02 2.30 -51.65
N GLU A 188 -24.29 2.65 -51.83
CA GLU A 188 -24.98 3.72 -51.07
C GLU A 188 -25.36 3.31 -49.63
N ALA A 189 -25.44 2.01 -49.32
CA ALA A 189 -25.81 1.50 -47.99
C ALA A 189 -24.60 1.26 -47.06
N GLN A 190 -23.39 1.52 -47.54
CA GLN A 190 -22.11 1.24 -46.87
C GLN A 190 -21.94 2.02 -45.55
N GLU A 191 -22.54 3.22 -45.45
CA GLU A 191 -22.54 4.04 -44.24
C GLU A 191 -23.55 3.53 -43.19
N SER A 192 -24.67 2.98 -43.63
CA SER A 192 -25.71 2.38 -42.76
C SER A 192 -25.36 0.97 -42.26
N LEU A 193 -24.47 0.25 -42.96
CA LEU A 193 -24.00 -1.09 -42.58
C LEU A 193 -23.22 -1.07 -41.24
N TYR A 194 -22.64 0.08 -40.87
CA TYR A 194 -21.98 0.29 -39.57
C TYR A 194 -22.91 0.09 -38.35
N ARG A 195 -24.23 0.03 -38.54
CA ARG A 195 -25.21 -0.08 -37.46
C ARG A 195 -25.96 -1.42 -37.37
N LEU A 196 -25.80 -2.35 -38.32
CA LEU A 196 -26.65 -3.55 -38.37
C LEU A 196 -25.92 -4.84 -37.92
N ASP A 197 -26.59 -5.57 -37.02
CA ASP A 197 -26.29 -6.87 -36.41
C ASP A 197 -24.90 -7.52 -36.63
N MET A 198 -24.01 -7.18 -35.70
CA MET A 198 -22.65 -7.71 -35.48
C MET A 198 -22.55 -9.25 -35.41
N TYR A 199 -23.66 -9.97 -35.20
CA TYR A 199 -23.66 -11.43 -35.06
C TYR A 199 -23.95 -12.18 -36.37
N PHE A 200 -24.73 -11.59 -37.29
CA PHE A 200 -25.17 -12.27 -38.51
C PHE A 200 -24.10 -12.22 -39.63
N ASP A 201 -23.35 -11.12 -39.70
CA ASP A 201 -22.29 -10.94 -40.71
C ASP A 201 -20.99 -11.69 -40.38
N ALA A 202 -20.69 -11.92 -39.11
CA ALA A 202 -19.47 -12.64 -38.69
C ALA A 202 -19.47 -14.12 -39.16
N LEU A 203 -20.64 -14.76 -39.25
CA LEU A 203 -20.78 -16.15 -39.72
C LEU A 203 -20.58 -16.28 -41.24
N ARG A 204 -21.03 -15.29 -42.03
CA ARG A 204 -20.81 -15.24 -43.48
C ARG A 204 -19.38 -14.83 -43.83
N ALA A 205 -18.82 -13.85 -43.12
CA ALA A 205 -17.43 -13.44 -43.28
C ALA A 205 -16.44 -14.59 -43.01
N ARG A 206 -16.76 -15.52 -42.08
CA ARG A 206 -15.94 -16.70 -41.80
C ARG A 206 -15.83 -17.68 -42.98
N GLN A 207 -16.77 -17.66 -43.93
CA GLN A 207 -16.77 -18.53 -45.12
C GLN A 207 -16.14 -17.86 -46.35
N MET A 208 -15.65 -16.64 -46.19
CA MET A 208 -15.09 -15.82 -47.27
C MET A 208 -13.69 -16.32 -47.65
N LEU A 209 -13.49 -16.65 -48.93
CA LEU A 209 -12.19 -17.05 -49.48
C LEU A 209 -11.47 -15.82 -50.01
N ILE A 210 -10.41 -15.38 -49.32
CA ILE A 210 -9.60 -14.23 -49.74
C ILE A 210 -8.55 -14.71 -50.75
N SER A 211 -8.73 -14.33 -52.02
CA SER A 211 -7.72 -14.54 -53.07
C SER A 211 -6.69 -13.41 -53.05
N ARG A 212 -5.46 -13.67 -53.51
CA ARG A 212 -4.36 -12.68 -53.53
C ARG A 212 -4.72 -11.40 -54.29
N ARG A 213 -5.37 -11.51 -55.46
CA ARG A 213 -5.82 -10.35 -56.24
C ARG A 213 -6.89 -9.52 -55.53
N LEU A 214 -7.72 -10.20 -54.74
CA LEU A 214 -8.78 -9.57 -53.97
C LEU A 214 -8.21 -8.82 -52.76
N TRP A 215 -7.17 -9.38 -52.13
CA TRP A 215 -6.41 -8.72 -51.07
C TRP A 215 -5.70 -7.46 -51.57
N GLU A 216 -5.05 -7.53 -52.74
CA GLU A 216 -4.42 -6.36 -53.38
C GLU A 216 -5.45 -5.26 -53.70
N PHE A 217 -6.68 -5.65 -54.10
CA PHE A 217 -7.80 -4.70 -54.27
C PHE A 217 -8.22 -4.04 -52.93
N PHE A 218 -8.33 -4.81 -51.84
CA PHE A 218 -8.67 -4.26 -50.52
C PHE A 218 -7.62 -3.28 -49.98
N LEU A 219 -6.33 -3.55 -50.22
CA LEU A 219 -5.23 -2.64 -49.84
C LEU A 219 -5.25 -1.30 -50.58
N THR A 220 -6.04 -1.17 -51.66
CA THR A 220 -6.18 0.10 -52.38
C THR A 220 -7.06 1.10 -51.60
N ASP A 221 -7.87 0.61 -50.65
CA ASP A 221 -8.71 1.45 -49.79
C ASP A 221 -7.94 1.93 -48.54
N LYS A 222 -7.79 3.26 -48.41
CA LYS A 222 -7.12 3.90 -47.27
C LYS A 222 -7.72 3.55 -45.91
N ARG A 223 -9.01 3.18 -45.86
CA ARG A 223 -9.68 2.80 -44.61
C ARG A 223 -9.25 1.42 -44.12
N VAL A 224 -8.93 0.51 -45.04
CA VAL A 224 -8.40 -0.82 -44.72
C VAL A 224 -6.96 -0.68 -44.22
N ASP A 225 -6.15 0.12 -44.89
CA ASP A 225 -4.75 0.40 -44.54
C ASP A 225 -4.62 1.03 -43.13
N THR A 226 -5.42 2.05 -42.84
CA THR A 226 -5.44 2.69 -41.50
C THR A 226 -5.89 1.77 -40.38
N LEU A 227 -6.83 0.83 -40.62
CA LEU A 227 -7.23 -0.16 -39.63
C LEU A 227 -6.16 -1.24 -39.42
N LEU A 228 -5.44 -1.63 -40.47
CA LEU A 228 -4.31 -2.56 -40.39
C LEU A 228 -3.12 -1.97 -39.62
N ASP A 229 -2.82 -0.69 -39.83
CA ASP A 229 -1.86 0.08 -39.02
C ASP A 229 -2.28 0.14 -37.55
N ASP A 230 -3.56 0.43 -37.26
CA ASP A 230 -4.11 0.46 -35.89
C ASP A 230 -4.05 -0.90 -35.17
N LEU A 231 -3.90 -1.99 -35.94
CA LEU A 231 -3.79 -3.38 -35.49
C LEU A 231 -2.33 -3.87 -35.43
N ASP A 232 -1.34 -3.03 -35.77
CA ASP A 232 0.09 -3.38 -35.91
C ASP A 232 0.33 -4.60 -36.83
N VAL A 233 -0.48 -4.75 -37.90
CA VAL A 233 -0.38 -5.88 -38.84
C VAL A 233 0.43 -5.52 -40.10
N SER A 234 0.57 -4.23 -40.40
CA SER A 234 1.36 -3.72 -41.52
C SER A 234 2.88 -3.78 -41.23
N THR A 235 3.51 -4.87 -41.68
CA THR A 235 4.97 -4.96 -41.86
C THR A 235 5.31 -5.26 -43.30
#